data_AF-A0A2N9B1H1-F1
#
_entry.id   AF-A0A2N9B1H1-F1
#
_cell.length_a   1.000
_cell.length_b   1.000
_cell.length_c   1.000
_cell.angle_alpha   90.00
_cell.angle_beta   90.00
_cell.angle_gamma   90.00
#
_symmetry.space_group_name_H-M   'P 1'
#
loop_
_entity.id
_entity.type
_entity.pdbx_description
1 polymer ?
#
loop_
_entity_poly.entity_id
_entity_poly.type
_entity_poly.pdbx_seq_one_letter_code
_entity_poly.pdbx_strand_id
1 'polypeptide(L)' 'MTPPLTTVRQPFDDVAREGLRLLVQAIEKPDAPLPPANDPLVELVVRASTAPPPPREPQSR' A
#
# COMPACT_ATOMS: atom_id res chain seq x y z
N MET A 1 -21.16 9.50 13.41
CA MET A 1 -20.54 8.23 12.97
C MET A 1 -19.81 8.51 11.66
N THR A 2 -18.55 8.10 11.53
CA THR A 2 -17.76 8.25 10.30
C THR A 2 -17.75 6.91 9.56
N PRO A 3 -17.97 6.87 8.23
CA PRO A 3 -17.95 5.61 7.49
C PRO A 3 -16.54 4.98 7.51
N PRO A 4 -16.43 3.63 7.50
CA PRO A 4 -15.15 2.96 7.33
C PRO A 4 -14.42 3.40 6.04
N LEU A 5 -13.13 3.70 6.17
CA LEU A 5 -12.30 4.29 5.11
C LEU A 5 -11.87 3.27 4.04
N THR A 6 -12.10 3.59 2.78
CA THR A 6 -11.45 2.97 1.61
C THR A 6 -9.99 3.35 1.59
N THR A 7 -9.09 2.38 1.50
CA THR A 7 -7.64 2.61 1.63
C THR A 7 -6.84 1.64 0.78
N VAL A 8 -5.57 1.95 0.57
CA VAL A 8 -4.60 1.03 -0.02
C VAL A 8 -3.94 0.23 1.11
N ARG A 9 -4.14 -1.09 1.12
CA ARG A 9 -3.48 -1.99 2.06
C ARG A 9 -2.01 -2.16 1.63
N GLN A 10 -1.10 -1.81 2.53
CA GLN A 10 0.33 -2.06 2.38
C GLN A 10 0.68 -3.41 3.04
N PRO A 11 1.43 -4.28 2.36
CA PRO A 11 1.83 -5.59 2.89
C PRO A 11 3.02 -5.44 3.85
N PHE A 12 2.79 -4.83 5.02
CA PHE A 12 3.85 -4.47 5.96
C PHE A 12 4.66 -5.66 6.47
N ASP A 13 4.02 -6.82 6.68
CA ASP A 13 4.73 -8.02 7.17
C ASP A 13 5.76 -8.52 6.15
N ASP A 14 5.42 -8.50 4.87
CA ASP A 14 6.33 -8.90 3.79
C ASP A 14 7.47 -7.91 3.63
N VAL A 15 7.16 -6.60 3.67
CA VAL A 15 8.16 -5.52 3.66
C VAL A 15 9.12 -5.66 4.85
N ALA A 16 8.61 -5.89 6.05
CA ALA A 16 9.42 -5.98 7.27
C ALA A 16 10.35 -7.21 7.22
N ARG A 17 9.82 -8.35 6.78
CA ARG A 17 10.60 -9.59 6.61
C ARG A 17 11.75 -9.37 5.64
N GLU A 18 11.47 -8.77 4.49
CA GLU A 18 12.49 -8.52 3.47
C GLU A 18 13.50 -7.46 3.92
N GLY A 19 13.04 -6.38 4.53
CA GLY A 19 13.91 -5.33 5.06
C GLY A 19 14.90 -5.87 6.11
N LEU A 20 14.43 -6.72 7.02
CA LEU A 20 15.32 -7.38 7.99
C LEU A 20 16.32 -8.33 7.32
N ARG A 21 15.88 -9.09 6.31
CA ARG A 21 16.78 -9.97 5.54
C ARG A 21 17.90 -9.17 4.86
N LEU A 22 17.56 -8.05 4.23
CA LEU A 22 18.52 -7.15 3.59
C LEU A 22 19.47 -6.52 4.61
N LEU A 23 18.96 -6.11 5.78
CA LEU A 23 19.78 -5.55 6.85
C LEU A 23 20.81 -6.56 7.37
N VAL A 24 20.39 -7.79 7.66
CA VAL A 24 21.31 -8.86 8.10
C VAL A 24 22.38 -9.10 7.05
N GLN A 25 22.01 -9.16 5.76
CA GLN A 25 22.98 -9.32 4.69
C GLN A 25 24.00 -8.17 4.65
N ALA A 26 23.56 -6.92 4.78
CA ALA A 26 24.44 -5.76 4.79
C ALA A 26 25.46 -5.81 5.94
N ILE A 27 25.04 -6.32 7.10
CA ILE A 27 25.90 -6.47 8.28
C ILE A 27 26.90 -7.62 8.07
N GLU A 28 26.46 -8.77 7.59
CA GLU A 28 27.31 -9.96 7.43
C GLU A 28 28.25 -9.86 6.23
N LYS A 29 27.87 -9.12 5.18
CA LYS A 29 28.59 -9.02 3.92
C LYS A 29 28.64 -7.57 3.43
N PRO A 30 29.39 -6.69 4.11
CA PRO A 30 29.37 -5.25 3.85
C PRO A 30 29.85 -4.86 2.44
N ASP A 31 30.78 -5.63 1.86
CA ASP A 31 31.33 -5.35 0.52
C ASP A 31 30.52 -6.02 -0.61
N ALA A 32 29.52 -6.83 -0.28
CA ALA A 32 28.68 -7.50 -1.27
C ALA A 32 27.55 -6.57 -1.73
N PRO A 33 27.23 -6.54 -3.04
CA PRO A 33 26.09 -5.77 -3.52
C PRO A 33 24.79 -6.32 -2.92
N LEU A 34 23.94 -5.41 -2.46
CA LEU A 34 22.60 -5.76 -1.98
C LEU A 34 21.74 -6.24 -3.15
N PRO A 35 20.95 -7.31 -2.98
CA PRO A 35 19.97 -7.68 -3.98
C PRO A 35 18.93 -6.57 -4.10
N PRO A 36 18.30 -6.44 -5.29
CA PRO A 36 17.25 -5.44 -5.48
C PRO A 36 16.13 -5.68 -4.48
N ALA A 37 15.60 -4.60 -3.91
CA ALA A 37 14.40 -4.67 -3.10
C ALA A 37 13.23 -5.14 -3.99
N ASN A 38 12.41 -6.05 -3.46
CA ASN A 38 11.15 -6.39 -4.12
C ASN A 38 10.16 -5.24 -3.95
N ASP A 39 9.34 -5.01 -4.98
CA ASP A 39 8.15 -4.15 -4.91
C ASP A 39 6.94 -5.02 -4.56
N PRO A 40 6.48 -5.03 -3.30
CA PRO A 40 5.39 -5.90 -2.89
C PRO A 40 4.04 -5.33 -3.36
N LEU A 41 3.14 -6.22 -3.76
CA LEU A 41 1.86 -5.85 -4.34
C LEU A 41 0.96 -5.18 -3.28
N VAL A 42 0.54 -3.94 -3.56
CA VAL A 42 -0.48 -3.25 -2.76
C VAL A 42 -1.88 -3.54 -3.28
N GLU A 43 -2.88 -3.48 -2.42
CA GLU A 43 -4.28 -3.76 -2.78
C GLU A 43 -5.20 -2.60 -2.37
N LEU A 44 -6.10 -2.19 -3.27
CA LEU A 44 -7.17 -1.26 -2.91
C LEU A 44 -8.28 -2.00 -2.15
N VAL A 45 -8.49 -1.63 -0.89
CA VAL A 45 -9.57 -2.15 -0.04
C VAL A 45 -10.71 -1.15 -0.02
N VAL A 46 -11.78 -1.46 -0.76
CA VAL A 46 -12.99 -0.64 -0.85
C VAL A 46 -13.86 -0.81 0.39
N ARG A 47 -14.29 0.31 0.99
CA ARG A 47 -15.22 0.40 2.12
C ARG A 47 -16.24 1.53 1.87
N ALA A 48 -16.97 1.93 2.92
CA ALA A 48 -18.12 2.82 2.80
C ALA A 48 -17.78 4.32 2.63
N SER A 49 -16.51 4.71 2.66
CA SER A 49 -16.12 6.12 2.49
C SER A 49 -16.01 6.58 1.03
N THR A 50 -16.20 5.67 0.07
CA THR A 50 -16.16 5.98 -1.38
C THR A 50 -17.43 5.48 -2.03
N ALA A 51 -18.06 6.33 -2.85
CA ALA A 51 -19.27 6.02 -3.59
C ALA A 51 -19.29 6.79 -4.91
N PRO A 52 -20.16 6.42 -5.87
CA PRO A 52 -20.41 7.23 -7.06
C PRO A 52 -20.86 8.66 -6.70
N PRO A 53 -20.61 9.66 -7.57
CA PRO A 53 -21.13 11.01 -7.36
C PRO A 53 -22.67 11.02 -7.43
N PRO A 54 -23.34 12.01 -6.78
CA PRO A 54 -24.79 12.14 -6.88
C PRO A 54 -25.24 12.41 -8.33
N PRO A 55 -26.46 12.01 -8.72
CA PRO A 55 -27.01 12.31 -10.04
C PRO A 55 -27.03 13.83 -10.29
N ARG A 56 -26.75 14.27 -11.52
CA ARG A 56 -26.90 15.68 -11.89
C ARG A 56 -28.39 16.04 -11.95
N GLU A 57 -28.78 17.11 -11.26
CA GLU A 57 -30.10 17.73 -11.51
C GLU A 57 -30.10 18.37 -12.91
N PRO A 58 -31.17 18.20 -13.70
CA PRO A 58 -31.29 18.86 -14.99
C PRO A 58 -31.35 20.37 -14.77
N GLN A 59 -30.37 21.10 -15.30
CA GLN A 59 -30.38 22.56 -15.30
C GLN A 59 -31.59 23.06 -16.11
N SER A 60 -32.60 23.60 -15.43
CA SER A 60 -33.69 24.34 -16.06
C SER A 60 -33.15 25.66 -16.62
N ARG A 61 -33.17 25.80 -17.94
CA ARG A 61 -32.87 27.02 -18.68
C ARG A 61 -34.15 27.67 -19.17
#